data_AF-A0A510ISJ1-F1
#
_entry.id   AF-A0A510ISJ1-F1
#
_cell.length_a   1.000
_cell.length_b   1.000
_cell.length_c   1.000
_cell.angle_alpha   90.00
_cell.angle_beta   90.00
_cell.angle_gamma   90.00
#
_symmetry.space_group_name_H-M   'P 1'
#
loop_
_entity.id
_entity.type
_entity.pdbx_description
1 polymer ?
#
loop_
_entity_poly.entity_id
_entity_poly.type
_entity_poly.pdbx_seq_one_letter_code
_entity_poly.pdbx_strand_id
1 'polypeptide(L)'
;MLRILILIAGLTLTFFAQAEEVVTGTLEEIISEDFETGKVERRFSLKDEQSGHYYFIEVDELKRKGMKTGDRVKIRGERGEKRMLHIRETQKLKTEGEE
;
A
#
# COMPACT_ATOMS: atom_id res chain seq x y z
N MET A 1 8.55 -35.70 26.59
CA MET A 1 7.52 -35.40 25.56
C MET A 1 6.87 -34.03 25.72
N LEU A 2 6.54 -33.57 26.94
CA LEU A 2 5.96 -32.24 27.21
C LEU A 2 6.78 -31.04 26.66
N ARG A 3 8.12 -31.16 26.66
CA ARG A 3 9.02 -30.10 26.18
C ARG A 3 8.96 -29.84 24.67
N ILE A 4 8.56 -30.84 23.86
CA ILE A 4 8.45 -30.70 22.41
C ILE A 4 7.14 -30.00 22.02
N LEU A 5 6.06 -30.24 22.77
CA LEU A 5 4.77 -29.59 22.54
C LEU A 5 4.83 -28.07 22.74
N ILE A 6 5.59 -27.61 23.74
CA ILE A 6 5.78 -26.17 24.02
C ILE A 6 6.53 -25.47 22.89
N LEU A 7 7.47 -26.18 22.25
CA LEU A 7 8.27 -25.64 21.15
C LEU A 7 7.45 -25.48 19.86
N ILE A 8 6.48 -26.38 19.63
CA ILE A 8 5.55 -26.29 18.49
C ILE A 8 4.51 -25.18 18.71
N ALA A 9 4.01 -25.01 19.93
CA ALA A 9 3.06 -23.94 20.27
C ALA A 9 3.69 -22.53 20.20
N GLY A 10 5.00 -22.41 20.43
CA GLY A 10 5.73 -21.14 20.27
C GLY A 10 5.90 -20.70 18.81
N LEU A 11 5.89 -21.64 17.86
CA LEU A 11 6.18 -21.36 16.45
C LEU A 11 4.94 -20.91 15.64
N THR A 12 3.73 -21.18 16.12
CA THR A 12 2.49 -20.85 15.37
C THR A 12 2.01 -19.42 15.58
N LEU A 13 2.49 -18.73 16.61
CA LEU A 13 2.07 -17.36 16.93
C LEU A 13 2.80 -16.27 16.13
N THR A 14 3.85 -16.60 15.37
CA THR A 14 4.62 -15.60 14.61
C THR A 14 4.12 -15.37 13.18
N PHE A 15 3.09 -16.09 12.72
CA PHE A 15 2.67 -16.07 11.31
C PHE A 15 1.58 -15.03 10.96
N PHE A 16 1.02 -14.29 11.92
CA PHE A 16 -0.13 -13.40 11.67
C PHE A 16 0.16 -11.90 11.76
N ALA A 17 1.42 -11.49 11.87
CA ALA A 17 1.80 -10.10 11.71
C ALA A 17 2.01 -9.79 10.22
N GLN A 18 0.94 -9.79 9.42
CA GLN A 18 1.00 -9.01 8.18
C GLN A 18 1.15 -7.56 8.61
N ALA A 19 2.35 -7.01 8.40
CA ALA A 19 2.73 -5.71 8.91
C ALA A 19 1.80 -4.66 8.28
N GLU A 20 0.92 -4.13 9.12
CA GLU A 20 0.11 -2.98 8.76
C GLU A 20 1.04 -1.77 8.69
N GLU A 21 1.09 -1.12 7.52
CA GLU A 21 1.94 0.03 7.25
C GLU A 21 1.07 1.29 7.12
N VAL A 22 1.62 2.41 7.59
CA VAL A 22 1.03 3.73 7.43
C VAL A 22 1.95 4.54 6.54
N VAL A 23 1.46 4.90 5.36
CA VAL A 23 2.21 5.58 4.30
C VAL A 23 1.60 6.95 4.05
N THR A 24 2.42 7.99 4.00
CA THR A 24 1.96 9.36 3.70
C THR A 24 2.71 9.91 2.51
N GLY A 25 2.01 10.48 1.53
CA GLY A 25 2.64 11.08 0.36
C GLY A 25 1.66 11.54 -0.70
N THR A 26 2.17 11.86 -1.87
CA THR A 26 1.37 12.31 -3.02
C THR A 26 1.15 11.16 -4.00
N LEU A 27 -0.10 11.03 -4.48
CA LEU A 27 -0.46 10.01 -5.47
C LEU A 27 0.00 10.39 -6.88
N GLU A 28 0.68 9.49 -7.55
CA GLU A 28 1.08 9.61 -8.95
C GLU A 28 0.51 8.43 -9.76
N GLU A 29 -0.28 8.67 -10.79
CA GLU A 29 -0.80 7.61 -11.67
C GLU A 29 0.30 7.16 -12.65
N ILE A 30 0.53 5.86 -12.68
CA ILE A 30 1.45 5.19 -13.59
C ILE A 30 0.64 4.36 -14.57
N ILE A 31 0.98 4.50 -15.84
CA ILE A 31 0.43 3.70 -16.93
C ILE A 31 1.61 2.92 -17.52
N SER A 32 1.50 1.60 -17.51
CA SER A 32 2.49 0.71 -18.13
C SER A 32 1.82 -0.10 -19.24
N GLU A 33 2.44 -0.11 -20.41
CA GLU A 33 2.01 -0.91 -21.55
C GLU A 33 3.07 -1.98 -21.82
N ASP A 34 2.62 -3.22 -21.94
CA ASP A 34 3.42 -4.30 -22.49
C ASP A 34 3.33 -4.22 -24.02
N PHE A 35 4.45 -3.88 -24.67
CA PHE A 35 4.51 -3.71 -26.12
C PHE A 35 4.37 -5.01 -26.91
N GLU A 36 4.63 -6.18 -26.30
CA GLU A 36 4.47 -7.48 -26.96
C GLU A 36 3.01 -7.92 -26.96
N THR A 37 2.32 -7.70 -25.83
CA THR A 37 0.93 -8.17 -25.65
C THR A 37 -0.13 -7.08 -25.85
N GLY A 38 0.27 -5.81 -25.92
CA GLY A 38 -0.61 -4.64 -25.94
C GLY A 38 -1.36 -4.44 -24.61
N LYS A 39 -0.98 -5.14 -23.53
CA LYS A 39 -1.69 -5.07 -22.26
C LYS A 39 -1.33 -3.78 -21.53
N VAL A 40 -2.35 -2.99 -21.22
CA VAL A 40 -2.20 -1.75 -20.43
C VAL A 40 -2.58 -2.00 -18.98
N GLU A 41 -1.66 -1.75 -18.06
CA GLU A 41 -1.89 -1.77 -16.61
C GLU A 41 -1.82 -0.33 -16.07
N ARG A 42 -2.74 0.00 -15.15
CA ARG A 42 -2.79 1.30 -14.48
C ARG A 42 -2.72 1.08 -12.98
N ARG A 43 -1.80 1.78 -12.33
CA ARG A 43 -1.65 1.78 -10.87
C ARG A 43 -1.36 3.19 -10.39
N PHE A 44 -1.59 3.43 -9.11
CA PHE A 44 -1.00 4.58 -8.46
C PHE A 44 0.32 4.17 -7.81
N SER A 45 1.27 5.10 -7.82
CA SER A 45 2.42 5.07 -6.94
C SER A 45 2.26 6.12 -5.84
N LEU A 46 2.78 5.77 -4.67
CA LEU A 46 2.83 6.62 -3.50
C LEU A 46 4.24 6.55 -2.93
N LYS A 47 4.96 7.66 -2.96
CA LYS A 47 6.25 7.78 -2.28
C LYS A 47 6.01 8.19 -0.84
N ASP A 48 6.42 7.36 0.09
CA ASP A 48 6.34 7.67 1.52
C ASP A 48 7.27 8.84 1.87
N GLU A 49 6.72 9.87 2.50
CA GLU A 49 7.48 11.05 2.92
C GLU A 49 8.46 10.73 4.05
N GLN A 50 8.20 9.71 4.87
CA GLN A 50 9.06 9.35 6.00
C GLN A 50 10.24 8.47 5.57
N SER A 51 9.95 7.35 4.89
CA SER A 51 10.96 6.37 4.50
C SER A 51 11.56 6.62 3.11
N GLY A 52 10.91 7.43 2.27
CA GLY A 52 11.27 7.61 0.86
C GLY A 52 10.97 6.40 -0.03
N HIS A 53 10.35 5.36 0.51
CA HIS A 53 9.99 4.15 -0.23
C HIS A 53 8.77 4.36 -1.13
N TYR A 54 8.76 3.68 -2.27
CA TYR A 54 7.63 3.67 -3.19
C TYR A 54 6.72 2.47 -2.94
N TYR A 55 5.43 2.75 -2.93
CA TYR A 55 4.35 1.79 -2.82
C TYR A 55 3.46 1.87 -4.05
N PHE A 56 2.87 0.74 -4.43
CA PHE A 56 1.95 0.65 -5.56
C PHE A 56 0.56 0.29 -5.08
N ILE A 57 -0.45 0.87 -5.71
CA ILE A 57 -1.85 0.71 -5.32
C ILE A 57 -2.68 0.51 -6.58
N GLU A 58 -3.62 -0.45 -6.54
CA GLU A 58 -4.52 -0.71 -7.66
C GLU A 58 -5.43 0.50 -7.92
N VAL A 59 -5.61 0.85 -9.20
CA VAL A 59 -6.33 2.07 -9.59
C VAL A 59 -7.78 2.07 -9.10
N ASP A 60 -8.42 0.90 -9.09
CA ASP A 60 -9.82 0.75 -8.69
C ASP A 60 -10.01 0.98 -7.19
N GLU A 61 -9.03 0.63 -6.36
CA GLU A 61 -9.12 0.76 -4.92
C GLU A 61 -9.11 2.23 -4.48
N LEU A 62 -8.25 3.04 -5.11
CA LEU A 62 -8.17 4.48 -4.85
C LEU A 62 -9.34 5.26 -5.45
N LYS A 63 -9.76 4.92 -6.67
CA LYS A 63 -10.90 5.58 -7.34
C LYS A 63 -12.19 5.39 -6.56
N ARG A 64 -12.43 4.20 -5.99
CA ARG A 64 -13.60 3.95 -5.11
C ARG A 64 -13.61 4.83 -3.87
N LYS A 65 -12.44 5.29 -3.41
CA LYS A 65 -12.28 6.18 -2.25
C LYS A 65 -12.23 7.66 -2.66
N GLY A 66 -12.48 7.98 -3.93
CA GLY A 66 -12.55 9.35 -4.43
C GLY A 66 -11.20 10.06 -4.55
N MET A 67 -10.10 9.31 -4.55
CA MET A 67 -8.75 9.86 -4.64
C MET A 67 -8.32 9.99 -6.12
N LYS A 68 -7.49 11.01 -6.40
CA LYS A 68 -6.93 11.27 -7.73
C LYS A 68 -5.43 11.55 -7.67
N THR A 69 -4.79 11.52 -8.84
CA THR A 69 -3.41 11.99 -9.03
C THR A 69 -3.23 13.40 -8.46
N GLY A 70 -2.11 13.62 -7.77
CA GLY A 70 -1.78 14.88 -7.11
C GLY A 70 -2.40 15.04 -5.72
N ASP A 71 -3.33 14.17 -5.31
CA ASP A 71 -3.83 14.21 -3.94
C ASP A 71 -2.73 13.76 -2.97
N ARG A 72 -2.48 14.58 -1.95
CA ARG A 72 -1.68 14.19 -0.79
C ARG A 72 -2.56 13.38 0.16
N VAL A 73 -2.13 12.18 0.48
CA VAL A 73 -2.93 11.20 1.23
C VAL A 73 -2.11 10.55 2.32
N LYS A 74 -2.80 10.13 3.37
CA LYS A 74 -2.31 9.18 4.37
C LYS A 74 -3.11 7.89 4.23
N ILE A 75 -2.41 6.79 4.01
CA ILE A 75 -2.99 5.47 3.77
C ILE A 75 -2.51 4.53 4.86
N ARG A 76 -3.44 3.83 5.49
CA ARG A 76 -3.16 2.71 6.37
C ARG A 76 -3.56 1.43 5.64
N GLY A 77 -2.64 0.48 5.52
CA GLY A 77 -2.85 -0.68 4.69
C GLY A 77 -1.92 -1.84 4.99
N GLU A 78 -2.14 -2.95 4.32
CA GLU A 78 -1.29 -4.14 4.41
C GLU A 78 -0.34 -4.19 3.23
N ARG A 79 0.93 -4.43 3.53
CA ARG A 79 1.94 -4.59 2.50
C ARG A 79 1.85 -5.99 1.88
N GLY A 80 1.47 -6.01 0.61
CA GLY A 80 1.50 -7.18 -0.25
C GLY A 80 2.85 -7.36 -0.95
N GLU A 81 2.87 -8.31 -1.89
CA GLU A 81 4.04 -8.57 -2.73
C GLU A 81 4.39 -7.36 -3.60
N LYS A 82 5.66 -7.27 -4.02
CA LYS A 82 6.14 -6.22 -4.95
C LYS A 82 5.81 -4.78 -4.52
N ARG A 83 5.71 -4.54 -3.20
CA ARG A 83 5.37 -3.24 -2.60
C ARG A 83 3.94 -2.77 -2.93
N MET A 84 3.05 -3.71 -3.22
CA MET A 84 1.62 -3.42 -3.28
C MET A 84 1.12 -3.05 -1.88
N LEU A 85 0.31 -2.00 -1.78
CA LEU A 85 -0.31 -1.57 -0.55
C LEU A 85 -1.83 -1.74 -0.68
N HIS A 86 -2.38 -2.68 0.06
CA HIS A 86 -3.81 -2.92 0.13
C HIS A 86 -4.44 -2.00 1.17
N ILE A 87 -5.38 -1.18 0.74
CA ILE A 87 -5.90 -0.07 1.52
C ILE A 87 -6.96 -0.56 2.51
N ARG A 88 -6.70 -0.33 3.80
CA ARG A 88 -7.74 -0.39 4.84
C ARG A 88 -8.43 0.95 4.99
N GLU A 89 -7.63 1.98 5.27
CA GLU A 89 -8.12 3.34 5.52
C GLU A 89 -7.35 4.36 4.70
N THR A 90 -8.04 5.42 4.29
CA THR A 90 -7.43 6.54 3.56
C THR A 90 -7.94 7.85 4.11
N GLN A 91 -7.03 8.80 4.21
CA GLN A 91 -7.34 10.17 4.56
C GLN A 91 -6.70 11.09 3.53
N LYS A 92 -7.50 11.94 2.89
CA LYS A 92 -7.00 13.04 2.07
C LYS A 92 -6.50 14.14 2.98
N LEU A 93 -5.26 14.55 2.79
CA LEU A 93 -4.65 15.65 3.52
C LEU A 93 -4.86 16.94 2.73
N LYS A 94 -5.23 18.02 3.41
CA LYS A 94 -5.27 19.35 2.79
C LYS A 94 -3.84 19.82 2.58
N THR A 95 -3.54 20.33 1.41
CA THR A 95 -2.32 21.12 1.18
C THR A 95 -2.57 22.48 1.83
N GLU A 96 -1.76 22.88 2.80
CA GLU A 96 -1.80 24.25 3.32
C GLU A 96 -1.43 25.19 2.16
N GLY A 97 -2.41 25.90 1.59
CA GLY A 97 -2.17 26.75 0.42
C GLY A 97 -3.38 27.12 -0.45
N GLU A 98 -4.60 26.71 -0.12
CA GLU A 98 -5.82 27.28 -0.71
C GLU A 98 -6.54 28.13 0.36
N GLU A 99 -6.10 29.39 0.48
CA GLU A 99 -6.92 30.51 0.99
C GLU A 99 -7.88 31.01 -0.09
#